data_AF-A0A233HRA1-F1
#
_entry.id   AF-A0A233HRA1-F1
#
_cell.length_a   1.000
_cell.length_b   1.000
_cell.length_c   1.000
_cell.angle_alpha   90.00
_cell.angle_beta   90.00
_cell.angle_gamma   90.00
#
_symmetry.space_group_name_H-M   'P 1'
#
loop_
_entity.id
_entity.type
_entity.pdbx_description
1 polymer ?
#
loop_
_entity_poly.entity_id
_entity_poly.type
_entity_poly.pdbx_seq_one_letter_code
_entity_poly.pdbx_strand_id
1 'polypeptide(L)'
;MTILKDEDGAISSREFEDYSYQGQAVDVWAERFSMVGERDKYIVTIRAKDGNFTELATSKMCANLHTAFRWARNKLDGYPSVYGELDLRDSKSDAAVKGEGAELYIAGYIMLELGYIVSVASPNMPGYDLLVVDPKTKKSCTIQVKYRSSNTSSLKLNSTDFDFLVLVDKPTHEIQKVSVNVSRPIATFDVWILDNKYVKEQVRANGVLSNPRYDIFYHNWSVLVQHLSETKYLVSSLKCDTF
;
A
#
# COMPACT_ATOMS: atom_id res chain seq x y z
N MET A 1 30.69 6.71 -1.24
CA MET A 1 30.61 5.23 -1.12
C MET A 1 31.94 4.68 -1.60
N THR A 2 32.68 4.06 -0.70
CA THR A 2 34.01 3.50 -0.99
C THR A 2 33.87 2.00 -1.17
N ILE A 3 34.52 1.42 -2.17
CA ILE A 3 34.46 -0.02 -2.45
C ILE A 3 35.89 -0.56 -2.53
N LEU A 4 36.18 -1.56 -1.71
CA LEU A 4 37.43 -2.34 -1.75
C LEU A 4 37.08 -3.74 -2.26
N LYS A 5 37.89 -4.28 -3.18
CA LYS A 5 37.69 -5.61 -3.78
C LYS A 5 38.97 -6.43 -3.64
N ASP A 6 38.82 -7.70 -3.33
CA ASP A 6 39.88 -8.71 -3.34
C ASP A 6 39.39 -9.97 -4.11
N GLU A 7 40.23 -11.01 -4.16
CA GLU A 7 39.88 -12.28 -4.83
C GLU A 7 38.76 -13.05 -4.09
N ASP A 8 38.51 -12.73 -2.81
CA ASP A 8 37.59 -13.44 -1.91
C ASP A 8 36.25 -12.71 -1.71
N GLY A 9 36.11 -11.46 -2.18
CA GLY A 9 34.89 -10.67 -2.08
C GLY A 9 35.03 -9.16 -2.30
N ALA A 10 34.05 -8.42 -1.80
CA ALA A 10 34.01 -6.96 -1.82
C ALA A 10 33.47 -6.38 -0.52
N ILE A 11 34.11 -5.31 -0.04
CA ILE A 11 33.62 -4.49 1.07
C ILE A 11 33.17 -3.15 0.50
N SER A 12 31.96 -2.73 0.85
CA SER A 12 31.46 -1.40 0.49
C SER A 12 31.05 -0.62 1.74
N SER A 13 31.46 0.64 1.82
CA SER A 13 31.26 1.50 2.99
C SER A 13 30.48 2.76 2.63
N ARG A 14 29.56 3.14 3.51
CA ARG A 14 28.78 4.39 3.42
C ARG A 14 28.78 5.10 4.77
N GLU A 15 29.05 6.39 4.73
CA GLU A 15 29.03 7.30 5.86
C GLU A 15 27.70 8.07 5.91
N PHE A 16 27.24 8.32 7.13
CA PHE A 16 26.05 9.12 7.44
C PHE A 16 26.42 10.10 8.56
N GLU A 17 26.21 11.39 8.30
CA GLU A 17 26.64 12.48 9.17
C GLU A 17 25.48 13.03 10.01
N ASP A 18 25.79 14.02 10.86
CA ASP A 18 24.84 14.82 11.66
C ASP A 18 24.12 14.05 12.78
N TYR A 19 24.80 13.11 13.42
CA TYR A 19 24.28 12.41 14.62
C TYR A 19 25.01 12.83 15.89
N SER A 20 24.41 12.45 17.03
CA SER A 20 25.02 12.56 18.35
C SER A 20 24.97 11.24 19.12
N TYR A 21 25.98 10.99 19.93
CA TYR A 21 26.08 9.84 20.84
C TYR A 21 26.73 10.29 22.13
N GLN A 22 26.03 10.11 23.26
CA GLN A 22 26.51 10.52 24.58
C GLN A 22 26.90 12.01 24.64
N GLY A 23 26.18 12.87 23.90
CA GLY A 23 26.41 14.31 23.86
C GLY A 23 27.56 14.76 22.94
N GLN A 24 28.20 13.86 22.21
CA GLN A 24 29.25 14.18 21.23
C GLN A 24 28.73 14.02 19.79
N ALA A 25 29.19 14.88 18.87
CA ALA A 25 28.93 14.75 17.45
C ALA A 25 29.67 13.53 16.86
N VAL A 26 28.94 12.71 16.11
CA VAL A 26 29.43 11.44 15.56
C VAL A 26 28.97 11.23 14.13
N ASP A 27 29.72 10.42 13.39
CA ASP A 27 29.33 9.88 12.10
C ASP A 27 29.02 8.38 12.24
N VAL A 28 28.06 7.91 11.45
CA VAL A 28 27.64 6.50 11.42
C VAL A 28 28.16 5.89 10.14
N TRP A 29 28.93 4.82 10.26
CA TRP A 29 29.57 4.13 9.15
C TRP A 29 28.93 2.76 8.97
N ALA A 30 28.38 2.49 7.78
CA ALA A 30 27.82 1.19 7.45
C ALA A 30 28.69 0.48 6.42
N GLU A 31 29.08 -0.75 6.74
CA GLU A 31 29.92 -1.60 5.90
C GLU A 31 29.15 -2.85 5.49
N ARG A 32 29.22 -3.19 4.21
CA ARG A 32 28.67 -4.42 3.63
C ARG A 32 29.83 -5.29 3.17
N PHE A 33 29.83 -6.54 3.63
CA PHE A 33 30.77 -7.60 3.26
C PHE A 33 30.07 -8.57 2.32
N SER A 34 30.52 -8.62 1.07
CA SER A 34 30.03 -9.53 0.02
C SER A 34 31.12 -10.54 -0.31
N MET A 35 31.15 -11.66 0.40
CA MET A 35 32.11 -12.75 0.18
C MET A 35 31.60 -13.78 -0.81
N VAL A 36 32.50 -14.39 -1.59
CA VAL A 36 32.13 -15.37 -2.62
C VAL A 36 31.49 -16.61 -1.96
N GLY A 37 30.31 -16.98 -2.43
CA GLY A 37 29.58 -18.15 -1.93
C GLY A 37 28.83 -17.94 -0.60
N GLU A 38 28.94 -16.75 0.01
CA GLU A 38 28.21 -16.39 1.23
C GLU A 38 27.12 -15.34 0.97
N ARG A 39 26.18 -15.24 1.91
CA ARG A 39 25.23 -14.11 1.93
C ARG A 39 25.93 -12.87 2.47
N ASP A 40 25.51 -11.72 1.97
CA ASP A 40 26.00 -10.43 2.45
C ASP A 40 25.84 -10.28 3.97
N LYS A 41 26.87 -9.72 4.60
CA LYS A 41 26.85 -9.36 6.01
C LYS A 41 27.10 -7.87 6.18
N TYR A 42 26.63 -7.33 7.29
CA TYR A 42 26.61 -5.89 7.53
C TYR A 42 27.13 -5.55 8.93
N ILE A 43 27.95 -4.52 9.02
CA ILE A 43 28.37 -3.90 10.28
C ILE A 43 28.02 -2.41 10.23
N VAL A 44 27.61 -1.87 11.38
CA VAL A 44 27.49 -0.43 11.57
C VAL A 44 28.37 -0.01 12.75
N THR A 45 29.13 1.06 12.55
CA THR A 45 30.03 1.64 13.55
C THR A 45 29.67 3.10 13.77
N ILE A 46 29.69 3.53 15.03
CA ILE A 46 29.55 4.93 15.44
C ILE A 46 30.96 5.46 15.70
N ARG A 47 31.35 6.53 15.01
CA ARG A 47 32.70 7.11 15.06
C ARG A 47 32.65 8.56 15.50
N ALA A 48 33.59 8.95 16.35
CA ALA A 48 33.76 10.33 16.77
C ALA A 48 34.11 11.22 15.57
N LYS A 49 33.53 12.42 15.52
CA LYS A 49 33.87 13.43 14.52
C LYS A 49 35.11 14.25 14.95
N ASP A 50 36.20 13.53 15.27
CA ASP A 50 37.45 14.06 15.85
C ASP A 50 38.60 14.16 14.83
N GLY A 51 38.33 13.89 13.55
CA GLY A 51 39.32 13.85 12.46
C GLY A 51 40.12 12.54 12.39
N ASN A 52 40.14 11.74 13.47
CA ASN A 52 40.71 10.38 13.48
C ASN A 52 39.63 9.30 13.31
N PHE A 53 38.35 9.69 13.30
CA PHE A 53 37.20 8.81 13.19
C PHE A 53 37.23 7.69 14.24
N THR A 54 37.56 8.06 15.49
CA THR A 54 37.72 7.09 16.59
C THR A 54 36.45 6.27 16.75
N GLU A 55 36.57 4.94 16.70
CA GLU A 55 35.44 4.03 16.90
C GLU A 55 34.95 4.09 18.36
N LEU A 56 33.68 4.47 18.53
CA LEU A 56 33.03 4.59 19.84
C LEU A 56 32.14 3.38 20.17
N ALA A 57 31.51 2.81 19.14
CA ALA A 57 30.68 1.63 19.27
C ALA A 57 30.50 0.92 17.93
N THR A 58 30.39 -0.40 17.94
CA THR A 58 30.19 -1.23 16.74
C THR A 58 29.13 -2.30 16.96
N SER A 59 28.32 -2.53 15.92
CA SER A 59 27.32 -3.59 15.91
C SER A 59 27.97 -4.96 15.82
N LYS A 60 27.26 -6.01 16.26
CA LYS A 60 27.61 -7.36 15.80
C LYS A 60 27.43 -7.46 14.28
N MET A 61 28.08 -8.43 13.67
CA MET A 61 27.87 -8.78 12.27
C MET A 61 26.40 -9.20 12.05
N CYS A 62 25.70 -8.48 11.18
CA CYS A 62 24.27 -8.64 10.94
C CYS A 62 24.01 -9.27 9.57
N ALA A 63 22.97 -10.12 9.48
CA ALA A 63 22.57 -10.76 8.23
C ALA A 63 21.82 -9.82 7.26
N ASN A 64 21.38 -8.64 7.73
CA ASN A 64 20.75 -7.62 6.90
C ASN A 64 21.02 -6.23 7.45
N LEU A 65 21.02 -5.25 6.55
CA LEU A 65 21.31 -3.85 6.83
C LEU A 65 20.31 -3.22 7.83
N HIS A 66 19.05 -3.61 7.76
CA HIS A 66 18.00 -3.13 8.67
C HIS A 66 18.30 -3.43 10.14
N THR A 67 18.78 -4.64 10.43
CA THR A 67 19.13 -5.05 11.80
C THR A 67 20.32 -4.24 12.32
N ALA A 68 21.32 -3.98 11.46
CA ALA A 68 22.49 -3.20 11.81
C ALA A 68 22.12 -1.74 12.13
N PHE A 69 21.26 -1.11 11.33
CA PHE A 69 20.79 0.26 11.58
C PHE A 69 19.84 0.37 12.77
N ARG A 70 19.01 -0.65 13.02
CA ARG A 70 18.19 -0.70 14.25
C ARG A 70 19.08 -0.69 15.49
N TRP A 71 20.22 -1.39 15.47
CA TRP A 71 21.18 -1.34 16.56
C TRP A 71 21.72 0.08 16.77
N ALA A 72 22.17 0.74 15.70
CA ALA A 72 22.70 2.09 15.81
C ALA A 72 21.63 3.08 16.29
N ARG A 73 20.36 2.88 15.91
CA ARG A 73 19.26 3.78 16.31
C ARG A 73 19.05 3.72 17.82
N ASN A 74 19.15 2.52 18.39
CA ASN A 74 18.99 2.32 19.82
C ASN A 74 20.18 2.86 20.63
N LYS A 75 21.28 3.23 19.97
CA LYS A 75 22.49 3.75 20.60
C LYS A 75 22.60 5.26 20.49
N LEU A 76 22.24 5.85 19.36
CA LEU A 76 22.35 7.28 19.11
C LEU A 76 21.35 8.09 19.95
N ASP A 77 21.78 9.31 20.28
CA ASP A 77 20.94 10.28 20.98
C ASP A 77 19.77 10.70 20.06
N GLY A 78 18.61 10.98 20.66
CA GLY A 78 17.40 11.35 19.91
C GLY A 78 16.72 10.21 19.14
N TYR A 79 17.29 8.99 19.12
CA TYR A 79 16.73 7.79 18.49
C TYR A 79 16.25 8.01 17.04
N PRO A 80 17.14 8.40 16.12
CA PRO A 80 16.78 8.78 14.76
C PRO A 80 15.96 7.69 14.08
N SER A 81 14.82 8.08 13.52
CA SER A 81 13.93 7.15 12.82
C SER A 81 14.48 6.74 11.46
N VAL A 82 15.44 7.49 10.90
CA VAL A 82 16.00 7.32 9.55
C VAL A 82 17.47 7.76 9.52
N TYR A 83 18.30 7.09 8.72
CA TYR A 83 19.68 7.51 8.46
C TYR A 83 19.79 8.28 7.13
N GLY A 84 20.09 9.59 7.19
CA GLY A 84 20.56 10.40 6.05
C GLY A 84 19.61 10.48 4.85
N GLU A 85 18.42 11.04 5.06
CA GLU A 85 17.29 11.24 4.13
C GLU A 85 16.19 10.15 4.16
N LEU A 86 14.94 10.65 4.17
CA LEU A 86 13.66 9.97 4.36
C LEU A 86 13.56 8.59 3.68
N ASP A 87 13.59 7.49 4.45
CA ASP A 87 13.31 6.15 3.95
C ASP A 87 11.79 5.90 3.91
N LEU A 88 11.17 6.29 2.79
CA LEU A 88 9.78 5.93 2.45
C LEU A 88 9.63 4.47 1.98
N ARG A 89 10.67 3.61 2.10
CA ARG A 89 10.68 2.24 1.53
C ARG A 89 10.33 1.15 2.53
N ASP A 90 9.72 1.48 3.66
CA ASP A 90 8.99 0.45 4.40
C ASP A 90 7.86 -0.05 3.50
N SER A 91 7.97 -1.30 3.03
CA SER A 91 7.01 -1.89 2.11
C SER A 91 5.59 -1.92 2.68
N LYS A 92 5.44 -1.88 4.01
CA LYS A 92 4.13 -1.72 4.65
C LYS A 92 3.59 -0.30 4.52
N SER A 93 4.43 0.70 4.74
CA SER A 93 4.06 2.11 4.56
C SER A 93 3.71 2.43 3.10
N ASP A 94 4.50 1.94 2.13
CA ASP A 94 4.19 2.07 0.70
C ASP A 94 2.89 1.34 0.33
N ALA A 95 2.66 0.13 0.87
CA ALA A 95 1.41 -0.60 0.67
C ALA A 95 0.21 0.12 1.30
N ALA A 96 0.37 0.75 2.47
CA ALA A 96 -0.67 1.52 3.13
C ALA A 96 -1.05 2.75 2.30
N VAL A 97 -0.06 3.56 1.88
CA VAL A 97 -0.29 4.74 1.02
C VAL A 97 -1.01 4.36 -0.27
N LYS A 98 -0.61 3.25 -0.91
CA LYS A 98 -1.28 2.76 -2.13
C LYS A 98 -2.68 2.23 -1.88
N GLY A 99 -2.93 1.63 -0.72
CA GLY A 99 -4.27 1.21 -0.27
C GLY A 99 -5.19 2.42 -0.14
N GLU A 100 -4.79 3.41 0.66
CA GLU A 100 -5.52 4.67 0.87
C GLU A 100 -5.76 5.42 -0.45
N GLY A 101 -4.74 5.49 -1.31
CA GLY A 101 -4.86 6.12 -2.63
C GLY A 101 -5.87 5.42 -3.54
N ALA A 102 -5.96 4.09 -3.48
CA ALA A 102 -6.95 3.32 -4.23
C ALA A 102 -8.37 3.58 -3.72
N GLU A 103 -8.57 3.66 -2.40
CA GLU A 103 -9.86 3.98 -1.79
C GLU A 103 -10.36 5.37 -2.24
N LEU A 104 -9.49 6.37 -2.19
CA LEU A 104 -9.80 7.73 -2.64
C LEU A 104 -10.11 7.79 -4.14
N TYR A 105 -9.37 7.05 -4.96
CA TYR A 105 -9.65 6.96 -6.40
C TYR A 105 -11.04 6.38 -6.67
N ILE A 106 -11.39 5.26 -6.03
CA ILE A 106 -12.70 4.62 -6.21
C ILE A 106 -13.82 5.53 -5.71
N ALA A 107 -13.65 6.20 -4.57
CA ALA A 107 -14.61 7.17 -4.07
C ALA A 107 -14.82 8.31 -5.09
N GLY A 108 -13.74 8.91 -5.58
CA GLY A 108 -13.79 9.96 -6.60
C GLY A 108 -14.47 9.51 -7.89
N TYR A 109 -14.13 8.32 -8.40
CA TYR A 109 -14.73 7.76 -9.61
C TYR A 109 -16.25 7.56 -9.45
N ILE A 110 -16.69 6.95 -8.35
CA ILE A 110 -18.11 6.73 -8.08
C ILE A 110 -18.87 8.07 -7.95
N MET A 111 -18.27 9.09 -7.33
CA MET A 111 -18.89 10.40 -7.18
C MET A 111 -18.98 11.16 -8.50
N LEU A 112 -17.88 11.23 -9.26
CA LEU A 112 -17.75 12.09 -10.44
C LEU A 112 -18.33 11.44 -11.69
N GLU A 113 -18.14 10.13 -11.86
CA GLU A 113 -18.55 9.41 -13.08
C GLU A 113 -19.93 8.74 -12.92
N LEU A 114 -20.24 8.21 -11.72
CA LEU A 114 -21.52 7.50 -11.48
C LEU A 114 -22.57 8.38 -10.77
N GLY A 115 -22.18 9.52 -10.20
CA GLY A 115 -23.09 10.47 -9.57
C GLY A 115 -23.69 10.01 -8.23
N TYR A 116 -22.99 9.16 -7.48
CA TYR A 116 -23.40 8.69 -6.16
C TYR A 116 -22.69 9.42 -5.02
N ILE A 117 -23.30 9.44 -3.83
CA ILE A 117 -22.65 9.98 -2.63
C ILE A 117 -21.78 8.87 -2.03
N VAL A 118 -20.52 9.18 -1.72
CA VAL A 118 -19.59 8.24 -1.08
C VAL A 118 -19.12 8.79 0.26
N SER A 119 -19.12 7.95 1.29
CA SER A 119 -18.54 8.23 2.60
C SER A 119 -17.44 7.21 2.89
N VAL A 120 -16.27 7.67 3.30
CA VAL A 120 -15.17 6.80 3.74
C VAL A 120 -15.49 6.30 5.16
N ALA A 121 -15.32 5.00 5.38
CA ALA A 121 -15.55 4.37 6.67
C ALA A 121 -14.56 4.92 7.72
N SER A 122 -15.00 5.00 8.97
CA SER A 122 -14.10 5.30 10.07
C SER A 122 -13.12 4.15 10.27
N PRO A 123 -11.85 4.39 10.66
CA PRO A 123 -10.87 3.32 10.95
C PRO A 123 -11.35 2.27 11.95
N ASN A 124 -12.34 2.61 12.79
CA ASN A 124 -12.92 1.72 13.79
C ASN A 124 -14.09 0.87 13.28
N MET A 125 -14.51 1.02 12.01
CA MET A 125 -15.55 0.19 11.41
C MET A 125 -14.93 -0.94 10.58
N PRO A 126 -14.91 -2.18 11.10
CA PRO A 126 -14.39 -3.31 10.34
C PRO A 126 -15.41 -3.74 9.27
N GLY A 127 -14.91 -4.12 8.09
CA GLY A 127 -15.72 -4.84 7.09
C GLY A 127 -15.71 -4.21 5.70
N TYR A 128 -15.71 -2.89 5.60
CA TYR A 128 -15.72 -2.16 4.34
C TYR A 128 -14.97 -0.83 4.47
N ASP A 129 -14.56 -0.27 3.34
CA ASP A 129 -13.81 0.99 3.29
C ASP A 129 -14.70 2.16 2.86
N LEU A 130 -15.70 1.91 2.01
CA LEU A 130 -16.60 2.94 1.48
C LEU A 130 -18.07 2.57 1.68
N LEU A 131 -18.89 3.55 2.05
CA LEU A 131 -20.35 3.49 2.00
C LEU A 131 -20.83 4.36 0.83
N VAL A 132 -21.51 3.75 -0.12
CA VAL A 132 -22.09 4.44 -1.29
C VAL A 132 -23.59 4.55 -1.12
N VAL A 133 -24.14 5.73 -1.39
CA VAL A 133 -25.56 6.02 -1.26
C VAL A 133 -26.07 6.66 -2.56
N ASP A 134 -27.17 6.12 -3.07
CA ASP A 134 -27.91 6.78 -4.14
C ASP A 134 -28.71 7.96 -3.57
N PRO A 135 -28.44 9.20 -4.01
CA PRO A 135 -29.14 10.37 -3.50
C PRO A 135 -30.65 10.35 -3.81
N LYS A 136 -31.08 9.62 -4.84
CA LYS A 136 -32.48 9.50 -5.28
C LYS A 136 -33.21 8.38 -4.55
N THR A 137 -32.69 7.15 -4.62
CA THR A 137 -33.36 5.97 -4.03
C THR A 137 -33.11 5.82 -2.53
N LYS A 138 -32.09 6.50 -2.00
CA LYS A 138 -31.57 6.34 -0.63
C LYS A 138 -31.05 4.93 -0.33
N LYS A 139 -30.99 4.06 -1.34
CA LYS A 139 -30.36 2.75 -1.21
C LYS A 139 -28.86 2.95 -1.05
N SER A 140 -28.25 2.08 -0.26
CA SER A 140 -26.83 2.11 0.01
C SER A 140 -26.20 0.75 -0.21
N CYS A 141 -24.92 0.75 -0.54
CA CYS A 141 -24.08 -0.44 -0.52
C CYS A 141 -22.71 -0.13 0.08
N THR A 142 -22.09 -1.17 0.62
CA THR A 142 -20.77 -1.14 1.25
C THR A 142 -19.72 -1.73 0.31
N ILE A 143 -18.56 -1.10 0.22
CA ILE A 143 -17.49 -1.51 -0.69
C ILE A 143 -16.20 -1.69 0.09
N GLN A 144 -15.59 -2.86 -0.06
CA GLN A 144 -14.20 -3.09 0.32
C GLN A 144 -13.30 -2.86 -0.91
N VAL A 145 -12.29 -2.02 -0.77
CA VAL A 145 -11.28 -1.74 -1.79
C VAL A 145 -9.98 -2.48 -1.44
N LYS A 146 -9.30 -3.00 -2.46
CA LYS A 146 -7.96 -3.59 -2.31
C LYS A 146 -7.06 -3.18 -3.46
N TYR A 147 -6.02 -2.41 -3.15
CA TYR A 147 -4.92 -2.16 -4.08
C TYR A 147 -4.05 -3.41 -4.27
N ARG A 148 -3.64 -3.67 -5.50
CA ARG A 148 -2.78 -4.80 -5.86
C ARG A 148 -1.77 -4.40 -6.92
N SER A 149 -0.53 -4.87 -6.77
CA SER A 149 0.55 -4.69 -7.75
C SER A 149 0.98 -5.99 -8.42
N SER A 150 0.53 -7.14 -7.91
CA SER A 150 0.89 -8.48 -8.38
C SER A 150 -0.30 -9.20 -8.99
N ASN A 151 -0.15 -9.59 -10.25
CA ASN A 151 -1.18 -10.22 -11.07
C ASN A 151 -1.42 -11.71 -10.77
N THR A 152 -0.68 -12.31 -9.83
CA THR A 152 -0.76 -13.75 -9.53
C THR A 152 -1.09 -14.06 -8.07
N SER A 153 -1.16 -13.03 -7.23
CA SER A 153 -1.28 -13.21 -5.78
C SER A 153 -2.72 -13.45 -5.31
N SER A 154 -2.92 -14.44 -4.44
CA SER A 154 -4.17 -14.66 -3.72
C SER A 154 -4.40 -13.57 -2.67
N LEU A 155 -5.66 -13.23 -2.42
CA LEU A 155 -6.06 -12.16 -1.51
C LEU A 155 -6.45 -12.74 -0.17
N LYS A 156 -5.89 -12.22 0.92
CA LYS A 156 -6.37 -12.51 2.27
C LYS A 156 -7.41 -11.46 2.64
N LEU A 157 -8.62 -11.93 2.93
CA LEU A 157 -9.73 -11.13 3.43
C LEU A 157 -9.87 -11.35 4.94
N ASN A 158 -9.98 -10.26 5.69
CA ASN A 158 -10.20 -10.31 7.14
C ASN A 158 -11.71 -10.38 7.47
N SER A 159 -12.55 -9.92 6.55
CA SER A 159 -14.01 -9.94 6.63
C SER A 159 -14.60 -10.08 5.23
N THR A 160 -15.83 -10.57 5.15
CA THR A 160 -16.67 -10.57 3.94
C THR A 160 -17.98 -9.80 4.19
N ASP A 161 -17.94 -8.86 5.14
CA ASP A 161 -19.06 -7.99 5.50
C ASP A 161 -19.02 -6.69 4.70
N PHE A 162 -19.25 -6.85 3.40
CA PHE A 162 -19.35 -5.78 2.39
C PHE A 162 -20.26 -6.25 1.25
N ASP A 163 -20.88 -5.36 0.49
CA ASP A 163 -21.69 -5.74 -0.67
C ASP A 163 -20.83 -6.00 -1.92
N PHE A 164 -19.75 -5.23 -2.09
CA PHE A 164 -18.82 -5.36 -3.21
C PHE A 164 -17.36 -5.35 -2.78
N LEU A 165 -16.54 -6.13 -3.49
CA LEU A 165 -15.08 -6.04 -3.45
C LEU A 165 -14.61 -5.38 -4.74
N VAL A 166 -13.85 -4.29 -4.63
CA VAL A 166 -13.22 -3.61 -5.77
C VAL A 166 -11.71 -3.80 -5.68
N LEU A 167 -11.16 -4.47 -6.68
CA LEU A 167 -9.71 -4.58 -6.83
C LEU A 167 -9.21 -3.46 -7.73
N VAL A 168 -8.21 -2.72 -7.25
CA VAL A 168 -7.55 -1.66 -8.02
C VAL A 168 -6.15 -2.13 -8.34
N ASP A 169 -5.79 -2.21 -9.62
CA ASP A 169 -4.43 -2.57 -10.02
C ASP A 169 -3.52 -1.34 -10.08
N LYS A 170 -2.22 -1.59 -10.16
CA LYS A 170 -1.23 -0.54 -10.40
C LYS A 170 -1.61 0.23 -11.67
N PRO A 171 -1.57 1.57 -11.66
CA PRO A 171 -1.85 2.31 -12.86
C PRO A 171 -0.72 2.09 -13.87
N THR A 172 -1.06 1.96 -15.14
CA THR A 172 -0.10 2.06 -16.22
C THR A 172 0.14 3.55 -16.45
N HIS A 173 1.38 4.00 -16.26
CA HIS A 173 1.76 5.37 -16.57
C HIS A 173 2.65 5.34 -17.81
N GLU A 174 2.15 5.90 -18.92
CA GLU A 174 3.04 6.34 -19.98
C GLU A 174 3.60 7.71 -19.56
N ILE A 175 4.92 7.79 -19.40
CA ILE A 175 5.60 9.07 -19.20
C ILE A 175 5.56 9.82 -20.54
N GLN A 176 4.58 10.70 -20.73
CA GLN A 176 4.53 11.58 -21.89
C GLN A 176 5.19 12.94 -21.56
N LYS A 177 6.05 13.43 -22.48
CA LYS A 177 6.56 14.80 -22.42
C LYS A 177 5.39 15.77 -22.66
N VAL A 178 5.07 16.55 -21.64
CA VAL A 178 3.89 17.44 -21.64
C VAL A 178 4.16 18.67 -22.52
N SER A 179 3.26 18.93 -23.47
CA SER A 179 3.09 20.26 -24.09
C SER A 179 1.85 20.95 -23.50
N VAL A 180 1.88 22.28 -23.41
CA VAL A 180 0.97 23.09 -22.56
C VAL A 180 -0.52 23.04 -23.01
N ASN A 181 -0.82 22.49 -24.19
CA ASN A 181 -2.13 22.65 -24.85
C ASN A 181 -2.98 21.37 -24.98
N VAL A 182 -2.69 20.30 -24.23
CA VAL A 182 -3.45 19.04 -24.36
C VAL A 182 -4.30 18.79 -23.11
N SER A 183 -5.61 18.59 -23.30
CA SER A 183 -6.52 18.07 -22.28
C SER A 183 -5.98 16.75 -21.77
N ARG A 184 -5.74 16.65 -20.45
CA ARG A 184 -5.20 15.43 -19.86
C ARG A 184 -6.33 14.42 -19.67
N PRO A 185 -6.22 13.19 -20.19
CA PRO A 185 -7.10 12.13 -19.75
C PRO A 185 -6.90 11.92 -18.24
N ILE A 186 -8.01 11.76 -17.50
CA ILE A 186 -7.99 11.37 -16.09
C ILE A 186 -7.25 10.03 -16.01
N ALA A 187 -6.35 9.88 -15.03
CA ALA A 187 -5.65 8.61 -14.82
C ALA A 187 -6.68 7.52 -14.54
N THR A 188 -6.84 6.58 -15.47
CA THR A 188 -7.72 5.43 -15.31
C THR A 188 -6.93 4.27 -14.72
N PHE A 189 -7.43 3.72 -13.62
CA PHE A 189 -6.89 2.50 -13.04
C PHE A 189 -7.71 1.32 -13.56
N ASP A 190 -7.03 0.21 -13.83
CA ASP A 190 -7.69 -1.07 -14.08
C ASP A 190 -8.38 -1.53 -12.80
N VAL A 191 -9.69 -1.76 -12.89
CA VAL A 191 -10.52 -2.18 -11.76
C VAL A 191 -11.32 -3.43 -12.04
N TRP A 192 -11.48 -4.28 -11.03
CA TRP A 192 -12.37 -5.44 -11.05
C TRP A 192 -13.40 -5.31 -9.94
N ILE A 193 -14.69 -5.38 -10.28
CA ILE A 193 -15.80 -5.27 -9.33
C ILE A 193 -16.44 -6.64 -9.16
N LEU A 194 -16.44 -7.14 -7.92
CA LEU A 194 -17.01 -8.42 -7.55
C LEU A 194 -18.14 -8.22 -6.55
N ASP A 195 -19.27 -8.89 -6.76
CA ASP A 195 -20.32 -8.95 -5.74
C ASP A 195 -19.93 -9.88 -4.58
N ASN A 196 -20.53 -9.64 -3.42
CA ASN A 196 -20.25 -10.41 -2.21
C ASN A 196 -20.61 -11.90 -2.35
N LYS A 197 -21.61 -12.24 -3.16
CA LYS A 197 -22.05 -13.63 -3.35
C LYS A 197 -20.93 -14.44 -3.98
N TYR A 198 -20.36 -13.95 -5.07
CA TYR A 198 -19.19 -14.56 -5.70
C TYR A 198 -18.03 -14.67 -4.72
N VAL A 199 -17.73 -13.58 -3.98
CA VAL A 199 -16.61 -13.59 -3.02
C VAL A 199 -16.80 -14.68 -1.96
N LYS A 200 -17.99 -14.78 -1.35
CA LYS A 200 -18.27 -15.80 -0.31
C LYS A 200 -18.19 -17.22 -0.84
N GLU A 201 -18.60 -17.47 -2.07
CA GLU A 201 -18.51 -18.78 -2.70
C GLU A 201 -17.07 -19.21 -3.00
N GLN A 202 -16.17 -18.25 -3.28
CA GLN A 202 -14.79 -18.52 -3.69
C GLN A 202 -13.76 -18.40 -2.57
N VAL A 203 -14.09 -17.73 -1.47
CA VAL A 203 -13.21 -17.60 -0.31
C VAL A 203 -13.07 -18.95 0.41
N ARG A 204 -11.83 -19.40 0.58
CA ARG A 204 -11.50 -20.60 1.36
C ARG A 204 -11.73 -20.36 2.84
N ALA A 205 -11.86 -21.43 3.62
CA ALA A 205 -12.06 -21.37 5.08
C ALA A 205 -10.99 -20.56 5.84
N ASN A 206 -9.80 -20.37 5.28
CA ASN A 206 -8.73 -19.54 5.84
C ASN A 206 -8.78 -18.05 5.44
N GLY A 207 -9.88 -17.61 4.81
CA GLY A 207 -10.07 -16.23 4.35
C GLY A 207 -9.33 -15.90 3.06
N VAL A 208 -8.82 -16.89 2.33
CA VAL A 208 -8.04 -16.67 1.10
C VAL A 208 -8.94 -16.78 -0.13
N LEU A 209 -8.98 -15.72 -0.92
CA LEU A 209 -9.59 -15.67 -2.26
C LEU A 209 -8.50 -15.83 -3.33
N SER A 210 -8.69 -16.77 -4.26
CA SER A 210 -7.83 -16.90 -5.45
C SER A 210 -7.92 -15.64 -6.32
N ASN A 211 -6.90 -15.34 -7.14
CA ASN A 211 -6.90 -14.13 -7.97
C ASN A 211 -8.17 -14.04 -8.84
N PRO A 212 -9.05 -13.03 -8.64
CA PRO A 212 -10.33 -12.99 -9.30
C PRO A 212 -10.37 -11.99 -10.48
N ARG A 213 -9.20 -11.66 -11.06
CA ARG A 213 -9.09 -10.74 -12.20
C ARG A 213 -9.53 -11.38 -13.52
N TYR A 214 -10.80 -11.71 -13.62
CA TYR A 214 -11.43 -12.24 -14.83
C TYR A 214 -12.12 -11.10 -15.61
N ASP A 215 -12.17 -11.21 -16.94
CA ASP A 215 -12.73 -10.17 -17.82
C ASP A 215 -14.17 -9.81 -17.48
N ILE A 216 -14.97 -10.78 -17.00
CA ILE A 216 -16.36 -10.57 -16.58
C ILE A 216 -16.52 -9.57 -15.43
N PHE A 217 -15.45 -9.34 -14.66
CA PHE A 217 -15.44 -8.40 -13.53
C PHE A 217 -14.73 -7.08 -13.88
N TYR A 218 -14.01 -7.03 -15.01
CA TYR A 218 -13.23 -5.87 -15.42
C TYR A 218 -14.14 -4.68 -15.75
N HIS A 219 -13.97 -3.56 -15.02
CA HIS A 219 -14.80 -2.35 -15.12
C HIS A 219 -16.31 -2.59 -15.10
N ASN A 220 -16.77 -3.69 -14.49
CA ASN A 220 -18.19 -4.05 -14.46
C ASN A 220 -18.98 -3.23 -13.45
N TRP A 221 -19.01 -1.90 -13.60
CA TRP A 221 -19.73 -0.99 -12.69
C TRP A 221 -21.25 -1.17 -12.76
N SER A 222 -21.74 -1.82 -13.82
CA SER A 222 -23.16 -2.07 -14.03
C SER A 222 -23.80 -2.85 -12.88
N VAL A 223 -23.08 -3.78 -12.23
CA VAL A 223 -23.63 -4.55 -11.11
C VAL A 223 -23.88 -3.69 -9.88
N LEU A 224 -23.03 -2.69 -9.63
CA LEU A 224 -23.20 -1.74 -8.54
C LEU A 224 -24.36 -0.80 -8.84
N VAL A 225 -24.43 -0.27 -10.06
CA VAL A 225 -25.54 0.61 -10.50
C VAL A 225 -26.88 -0.13 -10.42
N GLN A 226 -26.93 -1.38 -10.88
CA GLN A 226 -28.12 -2.21 -10.77
C GLN A 226 -28.50 -2.42 -9.30
N HIS A 227 -27.52 -2.75 -8.45
CA HIS A 227 -27.76 -2.93 -7.03
C HIS A 227 -28.37 -1.66 -6.40
N LEU A 228 -27.86 -0.46 -6.72
CA LEU A 228 -28.39 0.80 -6.15
C LEU A 228 -29.72 1.25 -6.77
N SER A 229 -29.98 0.89 -8.03
CA SER A 229 -31.19 1.28 -8.77
C SER A 229 -32.38 0.34 -8.59
N GLU A 230 -32.16 -0.90 -8.13
CA GLU A 230 -33.21 -1.86 -7.79
C GLU A 230 -34.12 -1.30 -6.70
N THR A 231 -35.16 -0.63 -7.17
CA THR A 231 -36.31 -0.21 -6.38
C THR A 231 -37.03 -1.51 -6.03
N LYS A 232 -37.15 -1.84 -4.74
CA LYS A 232 -38.20 -2.77 -4.32
C LYS A 232 -39.50 -2.13 -4.80
N TYR A 233 -40.06 -2.62 -5.90
CA TYR A 233 -41.45 -2.36 -6.21
C TYR A 233 -42.23 -2.91 -5.02
N LEU A 234 -42.61 -2.01 -4.11
CA LEU A 234 -43.71 -2.27 -3.20
C LEU A 234 -44.87 -2.61 -4.11
N VAL A 235 -45.22 -3.90 -4.13
CA VAL A 235 -46.51 -4.36 -4.63
C VAL A 235 -47.54 -3.75 -3.69
N SER A 236 -47.89 -2.48 -3.89
CA SER A 236 -49.20 -2.00 -3.53
C SER A 236 -50.11 -2.69 -4.53
N SER A 237 -50.69 -3.80 -4.09
CA SER A 237 -51.92 -4.32 -4.65
C SER A 237 -52.89 -3.14 -4.78
N LEU A 238 -53.02 -2.64 -6.01
CA LEU A 238 -54.24 -1.96 -6.41
C LEU A 238 -55.33 -3.00 -6.19
N LYS A 239 -56.01 -2.88 -5.05
CA LYS A 239 -57.34 -3.44 -4.89
C LYS A 239 -58.13 -2.93 -6.09
N CYS A 240 -58.56 -3.87 -6.92
CA CYS A 240 -59.70 -3.63 -7.78
C CYS A 240 -60.87 -3.27 -6.87
N ASP A 241 -61.09 -1.98 -6.66
CA ASP A 241 -62.38 -1.51 -6.22
C ASP A 241 -63.23 -1.39 -7.48
N THR A 242 -63.88 -2.50 -7.81
CA THR A 242 -65.15 -2.51 -8.52
C THR A 242 -66.14 -1.67 -7.73
N PHE A 243 -66.60 -0.55 -8.30
CA PHE A 243 -67.99 -0.09 -8.27
C PHE A 243 -68.26 0.79 -9.50
#